data_AF-A0A2V6ESD9-F1
#
_entry.id   AF-A0A2V6ESD9-F1
#
_cell.length_a   1.000
_cell.length_b   1.000
_cell.length_c   1.000
_cell.angle_alpha   90.00
_cell.angle_beta   90.00
_cell.angle_gamma   90.00
#
_symmetry.space_group_name_H-M   'P 1'
#
loop_
_entity.id
_entity.type
_entity.pdbx_description
1 polymer ?
#
loop_
_entity_poly.entity_id
_entity_poly.type
_entity_poly.pdbx_seq_one_letter_code
_entity_poly.pdbx_strand_id
1 'polypeptide(L)' 'MDNLIEARDLQIERKHFHVEFRENDRGKFLRITEEAHGRRNTIIVPSTGVDEFTAAIDEVIEHAARAPA' A
#
# COMPACT_ATOMS: atom_id res chain seq x y z
N MET A 1 2.61 -0.21 21.02
CA MET A 1 2.59 -1.41 20.15
C MET A 1 1.44 -1.22 19.19
N ASP A 2 1.64 -1.38 17.89
CA ASP A 2 0.57 -1.19 16.91
C ASP A 2 -0.35 -2.41 16.85
N ASN A 3 -1.66 -2.18 16.73
CA ASN A 3 -2.67 -3.21 16.59
C ASN A 3 -2.97 -3.45 15.10
N LEU A 4 -3.04 -4.72 14.70
CA LEU A 4 -3.46 -5.09 13.34
C LEU A 4 -4.99 -5.13 13.28
N ILE A 5 -5.59 -4.35 12.38
CA ILE A 5 -7.03 -4.35 12.15
C ILE A 5 -7.37 -5.35 11.04
N GLU A 6 -6.70 -5.26 9.89
CA GLU A 6 -6.87 -6.20 8.79
C GLU A 6 -5.61 -6.28 7.93
N ALA A 7 -5.38 -7.43 7.30
CA ALA A 7 -4.23 -7.66 6.41
C ALA A 7 -4.61 -8.44 5.14
N ARG A 8 -3.86 -8.18 4.07
CA ARG A 8 -3.86 -8.98 2.84
C ARG A 8 -2.44 -9.17 2.33
N ASP A 9 -2.13 -10.42 1.98
CA ASP A 9 -0.88 -10.80 1.34
C ASP A 9 -1.12 -11.06 -0.15
N LEU A 10 -0.24 -10.52 -0.99
CA LEU A 10 -0.27 -10.70 -2.42
C LEU A 10 1.12 -11.10 -2.92
N GLN A 11 1.18 -12.16 -3.71
CA GLN A 11 2.40 -12.51 -4.45
C GLN A 11 2.21 -12.16 -5.92
N ILE A 12 3.08 -11.31 -6.44
CA ILE A 12 3.10 -10.90 -7.84
C ILE A 12 4.50 -11.17 -8.37
N GLU A 13 4.62 -12.14 -9.29
CA GLU A 13 5.90 -12.67 -9.75
C GLU A 13 6.80 -13.08 -8.56
N ARG A 14 7.97 -12.44 -8.44
CA ARG A 14 8.98 -12.65 -7.39
C ARG A 14 8.86 -11.68 -6.21
N LYS A 15 7.82 -10.85 -6.19
CA LYS A 15 7.58 -9.84 -5.15
C LYS A 15 6.44 -10.30 -4.23
N HIS A 16 6.65 -10.17 -2.94
CA HIS A 16 5.63 -10.37 -1.91
C HIS A 16 5.21 -9.00 -1.37
N PHE A 17 3.92 -8.72 -1.39
CA PHE A 17 3.33 -7.52 -0.84
C PHE A 17 2.48 -7.86 0.38
N HIS A 18 2.70 -7.13 1.47
CA HIS A 18 1.85 -7.19 2.67
C HIS A 18 1.16 -5.84 2.80
N VAL A 19 -0.17 -5.83 2.71
CA VAL A 19 -1.01 -4.65 2.85
C VAL A 19 -1.76 -4.76 4.17
N GLU A 20 -1.47 -3.89 5.11
CA GLU A 20 -1.96 -3.99 6.48
C GLU A 20 -2.58 -2.68 6.93
N PHE A 21 -3.82 -2.71 7.39
CA PHE A 21 -4.43 -1.57 8.07
C PHE A 21 -4.25 -1.73 9.58
N ARG A 22 -3.61 -0.75 10.21
CA ARG A 22 -3.15 -0.82 11.60
C ARG A 22 -3.54 0.43 12.38
N GLU A 23 -3.48 0.34 13.71
CA GLU A 23 -3.78 1.43 14.63
C GLU A 23 -2.72 1.53 15.73
N ASN A 24 -2.34 2.74 16.09
CA ASN A 24 -1.52 3.03 17.26
C ASN A 24 -2.06 4.26 18.00
N ASP A 25 -1.37 4.70 19.06
CA ASP A 25 -1.80 5.85 19.88
C ASP A 25 -1.94 7.17 19.11
N ARG A 26 -1.37 7.27 17.90
CA ARG A 26 -1.47 8.44 17.01
C ARG A 26 -2.60 8.31 15.98
N GLY A 27 -3.27 7.16 15.92
CA GLY A 27 -4.39 6.88 15.02
C GLY A 27 -4.14 5.71 14.07
N LYS A 28 -4.98 5.61 13.05
CA LYS A 28 -5.00 4.52 12.06
C LYS A 28 -4.14 4.85 10.85
N PHE A 29 -3.54 3.84 10.24
CA PHE A 29 -2.71 3.97 9.05
C PHE A 29 -2.68 2.68 8.23
N LEU A 30 -2.47 2.83 6.93
CA LEU A 30 -2.16 1.75 6.00
C LEU A 30 -0.64 1.57 5.95
N ARG A 31 -0.17 0.33 6.08
CA ARG A 31 1.23 -0.06 5.89
C ARG A 31 1.30 -1.00 4.69
N ILE A 32 2.10 -0.63 3.70
CA ILE A 32 2.37 -1.47 2.53
C ILE A 32 3.84 -1.85 2.59
N THR A 33 4.10 -3.15 2.66
CA THR A 33 5.45 -3.71 2.62
C THR A 33 5.65 -4.45 1.31
N GLU A 34 6.73 -4.17 0.60
CA GLU A 34 7.22 -4.95 -0.52
C GLU A 34 8.45 -5.74 -0.07
N GLU A 35 8.49 -7.04 -0.35
CA GLU A 35 9.66 -7.89 -0.20
C GLU A 35 10.06 -8.53 -1.53
N ALA A 36 11.32 -8.37 -1.92
CA ALA A 36 11.87 -8.98 -3.13
C ALA A 36 13.39 -9.16 -3.00
N HIS A 37 13.90 -10.35 -3.36
CA HIS A 37 15.34 -10.69 -3.31
C HIS A 37 15.99 -10.39 -1.96
N GLY A 38 15.27 -10.66 -0.87
CA GLY A 38 15.74 -10.39 0.50
C GLY A 38 15.81 -8.91 0.87
N ARG A 39 15.29 -8.00 0.03
CA ARG A 39 15.11 -6.58 0.37
C ARG A 39 13.66 -6.33 0.75
N ARG A 40 13.47 -5.51 1.78
CA ARG A 40 12.16 -5.13 2.31
C ARG A 40 11.99 -3.62 2.30
N ASN A 41 11.03 -3.12 1.54
CA ASN A 41 10.63 -1.72 1.49
C ASN A 41 9.28 -1.55 2.17
N THR A 42 9.07 -0.45 2.88
CA THR A 42 7.78 -0.19 3.55
C THR A 42 7.42 1.28 3.41
N ILE A 43 6.16 1.52 3.07
CA ILE A 43 5.54 2.84 3.14
C ILE A 43 4.38 2.83 4.14
N ILE A 44 4.11 3.98 4.74
CA ILE A 44 3.00 4.19 5.67
C ILE A 44 2.18 5.37 5.16
N VAL A 45 0.87 5.16 5.02
CA VAL A 45 -0.10 6.17 4.63
C VAL A 45 -1.05 6.39 5.80
N PRO A 46 -1.12 7.61 6.39
CA PRO A 46 -2.11 7.91 7.41
C PRO A 46 -3.53 7.64 6.89
N SER A 47 -4.40 7.07 7.74
CA SER A 47 -5.79 6.74 7.34
C SER A 47 -6.56 7.91 6.74
N THR A 48 -6.25 9.14 7.17
CA THR A 48 -6.87 10.37 6.67
C THR A 48 -6.57 10.68 5.20
N GLY A 49 -5.54 10.06 4.61
CA GLY A 49 -5.15 10.26 3.21
C GLY A 49 -5.22 8.99 2.35
N VAL A 50 -5.79 7.89 2.87
CA VAL A 50 -5.85 6.62 2.13
C VAL A 50 -6.71 6.75 0.87
N ASP A 51 -7.87 7.40 0.96
CA ASP A 51 -8.78 7.56 -0.19
C ASP A 51 -8.12 8.36 -1.33
N GLU A 52 -7.48 9.49 -0.99
CA GLU A 52 -6.72 10.31 -1.96
C GLU A 52 -5.53 9.54 -2.54
N PHE A 53 -4.81 8.79 -1.71
CA PHE A 53 -3.69 7.96 -2.16
C PHE A 53 -4.14 6.88 -3.16
N THR A 54 -5.26 6.20 -2.91
CA THR A 54 -5.80 5.19 -3.83
C THR A 54 -6.33 5.82 -5.11
N ALA A 55 -7.04 6.95 -5.02
CA ALA A 55 -7.53 7.67 -6.19
C ALA A 55 -6.37 8.11 -7.10
N ALA A 56 -5.28 8.62 -6.52
CA ALA A 56 -4.09 9.00 -7.28
C ALA A 56 -3.44 7.82 -8.01
N ILE A 57 -3.42 6.62 -7.40
CA ILE A 57 -2.93 5.40 -8.07
C ILE A 57 -3.82 5.07 -9.28
N ASP A 58 -5.14 5.07 -9.10
CA ASP A 58 -6.10 4.75 -10.15
C ASP A 58 -6.01 5.77 -11.30
N GLU A 59 -5.95 7.06 -11.00
CA GLU A 59 -5.80 8.13 -12.00
C GLU A 59 -4.53 7.97 -12.84
N VAL A 60 -3.39 7.62 -12.22
CA VAL A 60 -2.14 7.38 -12.95
C VAL A 60 -2.26 6.17 -13.87
N ILE A 61 -2.89 5.08 -13.42
CA ILE A 61 -3.11 3.87 -14.22
C ILE A 61 -4.03 4.18 -15.41
N GLU A 62 -5.13 4.89 -15.18
CA GLU A 62 -6.07 5.27 -16.24
C GLU A 62 -5.41 6.18 -17.29
N HIS A 63 -4.61 7.16 -16.86
CA HIS A 63 -3.90 8.04 -17.77
C HIS A 63 -2.85 7.28 -18.59
N ALA A 64 -2.11 6.36 -17.97
CA ALA A 64 -1.15 5.52 -18.68
C ALA A 64 -1.83 4.66 -19.76
N ALA A 65 -3.03 4.13 -19.49
CA ALA A 65 -3.79 3.34 -20.46
C ALA A 65 -4.33 4.16 -21.65
N ARG A 66 -4.48 5.49 -21.50
CA ARG A 66 -4.99 6.40 -22.54
C ARG A 66 -3.90 7.10 -23.36
N ALA A 67 -2.63 7.01 -22.95
CA ALA A 67 -1.53 7.63 -23.67
C ALA A 67 -1.27 6.91 -25.02
N PRO A 68 -1.15 7.62 -26.15
CA PRO A 68 -0.73 7.00 -27.40
C PRO A 68 0.73 6.50 -27.28
N ALA A 69 0.99 5.33 -27.88
CA ALA A 69 2.29 4.66 -27.88
C ALA A 69 3.42 5.51 -28.51
#